data_AF-A0A177XX00-F1
#
_entry.id   AF-A0A177XX00-F1
#
_cell.length_a   1.000
_cell.length_b   1.000
_cell.length_c   1.000
_cell.angle_alpha   90.00
_cell.angle_beta   90.00
_cell.angle_gamma   90.00
#
_symmetry.space_group_name_H-M   'P 1'
#
loop_
_entity.id
_entity.type
_entity.pdbx_description
1 polymer ?
#
loop_
_entity_poly.entity_id
_entity_poly.type
_entity_poly.pdbx_seq_one_letter_code
_entity_poly.pdbx_strand_id
1 'polypeptide(L)'
;MSKIHTKNGFHYKHTKSCYGGVWSHTWYIKPVESEIFLVYTNTDTFKTLKVDVENFLSNPQKAREYYFADLARKSDVEFALKQLADAEARYERVHSPDFDIKGNNPNAETRARRNAESQLFAARAALEQAQRYKAILGNAPSCESEC
;
A
#
# COMPACT_ATOMS: atom_id res chain seq x y z
N MET A 1 -11.35 14.86 -11.32
CA MET A 1 -11.11 14.48 -9.90
C MET A 1 -12.26 13.59 -9.45
N SER A 2 -11.99 12.50 -8.72
CA SER A 2 -13.05 11.66 -8.14
C SER A 2 -13.77 12.43 -7.04
N LYS A 3 -15.10 12.41 -7.02
CA LYS A 3 -15.91 12.99 -5.95
C LYS A 3 -15.50 12.38 -4.59
N ILE A 4 -15.26 13.24 -3.60
CA ILE A 4 -15.03 12.81 -2.21
C ILE A 4 -16.38 12.74 -1.51
N HIS A 5 -16.63 11.62 -0.85
CA HIS A 5 -17.82 11.36 -0.05
C HIS A 5 -17.45 11.36 1.43
N THR A 6 -18.41 11.69 2.29
CA THR A 6 -18.22 11.74 3.75
C THR A 6 -19.17 10.77 4.43
N LYS A 7 -18.68 10.00 5.40
CA LYS A 7 -19.49 9.13 6.26
C LYS A 7 -18.82 8.95 7.62
N ASN A 8 -19.55 9.21 8.71
CA ASN A 8 -19.12 8.95 10.10
C ASN A 8 -17.69 9.43 10.45
N GLY A 9 -17.31 10.63 10.02
CA GLY A 9 -15.96 11.17 10.28
C GLY A 9 -14.87 10.66 9.33
N PHE A 10 -15.25 10.01 8.22
CA PHE A 10 -14.32 9.59 7.16
C PHE A 10 -14.64 10.24 5.83
N HIS A 11 -13.59 10.60 5.10
CA HIS A 11 -13.64 10.86 3.68
C HIS A 11 -13.28 9.62 2.89
N TYR A 12 -14.06 9.31 1.87
CA TYR A 12 -13.77 8.21 0.95
C TYR A 12 -14.01 8.60 -0.50
N LYS A 13 -13.22 8.00 -1.39
CA LYS A 13 -13.30 8.20 -2.84
C LYS A 13 -12.91 6.91 -3.54
N HIS A 14 -13.13 6.84 -4.84
CA HIS A 14 -12.63 5.73 -5.64
C HIS A 14 -12.02 6.21 -6.95
N THR A 15 -11.11 5.40 -7.48
CA THR A 15 -10.67 5.50 -8.86
C THR A 15 -11.17 4.27 -9.62
N LYS A 16 -11.40 4.44 -10.91
CA LYS A 16 -11.82 3.37 -11.82
C LYS A 16 -10.71 3.13 -12.81
N SER A 17 -10.29 1.89 -12.97
CA SER A 17 -9.31 1.47 -13.97
C SER A 17 -9.84 0.30 -14.80
N CYS A 18 -9.40 0.20 -16.05
CA CYS A 18 -9.73 -0.91 -16.94
C CYS A 18 -8.44 -1.62 -17.32
N TYR A 19 -8.35 -2.92 -17.07
CA TYR A 19 -7.23 -3.74 -17.50
C TYR A 19 -7.77 -5.02 -18.13
N GLY A 20 -7.37 -5.31 -19.38
CA GLY A 20 -7.85 -6.49 -20.12
C GLY A 20 -9.37 -6.53 -20.31
N GLY A 21 -10.03 -5.39 -20.41
CA GLY A 21 -11.49 -5.28 -20.51
C GLY A 21 -12.25 -5.43 -19.17
N VAL A 22 -11.54 -5.68 -18.06
CA VAL A 22 -12.14 -5.79 -16.73
C VAL A 22 -12.02 -4.46 -15.99
N TRP A 23 -13.16 -3.93 -15.57
CA TRP A 23 -13.21 -2.75 -14.72
C TRP A 23 -12.92 -3.09 -13.26
N SER A 24 -12.02 -2.34 -12.65
CA SER A 24 -11.70 -2.38 -11.22
C SER A 24 -11.97 -1.02 -10.57
N HIS A 25 -12.40 -1.08 -9.30
CA HIS A 25 -12.60 0.09 -8.45
C HIS A 25 -11.61 0.02 -7.30
N THR A 26 -10.71 1.00 -7.20
CA THR A 26 -9.83 1.13 -6.04
C THR A 26 -10.43 2.15 -5.09
N TRP A 27 -10.76 1.71 -3.88
CA TRP A 27 -11.35 2.56 -2.85
C TRP A 27 -10.28 3.14 -1.95
N TYR A 28 -10.43 4.42 -1.63
CA TYR A 28 -9.54 5.14 -0.72
C TYR A 28 -10.35 5.72 0.42
N ILE A 29 -9.82 5.60 1.64
CA ILE A 29 -10.42 6.13 2.85
C ILE A 29 -9.40 6.97 3.61
N LYS A 30 -9.88 7.96 4.37
CA LYS A 30 -9.13 8.65 5.42
C LYS A 30 -10.09 9.20 6.47
N PRO A 31 -9.70 9.23 7.75
CA PRO A 31 -10.37 10.06 8.74
C PRO A 31 -10.35 11.54 8.32
N VAL A 32 -11.31 12.33 8.76
CA VAL A 32 -11.37 13.77 8.45
C VAL A 32 -10.13 14.51 8.95
N GLU A 33 -9.59 14.07 10.09
CA GLU A 33 -8.40 14.60 10.76
C GLU A 33 -7.07 14.24 10.08
N SER A 34 -7.06 13.26 9.16
CA SER A 34 -5.83 12.86 8.47
C SER A 34 -5.76 13.45 7.07
N GLU A 35 -4.57 13.77 6.58
CA GLU A 35 -4.35 14.22 5.20
C GLU A 35 -4.19 13.06 4.21
N ILE A 36 -3.85 11.87 4.69
CA ILE A 36 -3.41 10.76 3.85
C ILE A 36 -4.58 9.85 3.50
N PHE A 37 -4.87 9.70 2.20
CA PHE A 37 -5.76 8.64 1.72
C PHE A 37 -5.03 7.29 1.66
N LEU A 38 -5.61 6.26 2.27
CA LEU A 38 -5.15 4.88 2.19
C LEU A 38 -6.12 4.03 1.39
N VAL A 39 -5.59 3.02 0.70
CA VAL A 39 -6.43 2.07 -0.04
C VAL A 39 -7.14 1.15 0.95
N TYR A 40 -8.45 1.06 0.83
CA TYR A 40 -9.23 0.05 1.52
C TYR A 40 -9.53 -1.11 0.58
N THR A 41 -9.31 -2.32 1.06
CA THR A 41 -9.71 -3.55 0.36
C THR A 41 -10.43 -4.43 1.37
N ASN A 42 -11.68 -4.75 1.07
CA ASN A 42 -12.40 -5.79 1.77
C ASN A 42 -11.79 -7.15 1.39
N THR A 43 -11.25 -7.88 2.37
CA THR A 43 -10.64 -9.19 2.17
C THR A 43 -11.65 -10.32 2.04
N ASP A 44 -12.89 -10.08 2.48
CA ASP A 44 -13.96 -11.09 2.45
C ASP A 44 -14.63 -11.19 1.08
N THR A 45 -14.42 -10.18 0.23
CA THR A 45 -15.01 -10.12 -1.11
C THR A 45 -13.94 -10.07 -2.19
N PHE A 46 -14.21 -10.72 -3.32
CA PHE A 46 -13.30 -10.69 -4.48
C PHE A 46 -13.16 -9.28 -5.08
N LYS A 47 -14.15 -8.40 -4.87
CA LYS A 47 -14.16 -7.00 -5.28
C LYS A 47 -14.81 -6.16 -4.20
N THR A 48 -14.11 -5.14 -3.74
CA THR A 48 -14.68 -4.16 -2.82
C THR A 48 -15.67 -3.26 -3.54
N LEU A 49 -16.94 -3.36 -3.15
CA LEU A 49 -18.01 -2.51 -3.65
C LEU A 49 -18.21 -1.29 -2.75
N LYS A 50 -18.94 -0.28 -3.25
CA LYS A 50 -19.28 0.91 -2.47
C LYS A 50 -19.99 0.56 -1.16
N VAL A 51 -20.90 -0.41 -1.21
CA VAL A 51 -21.65 -0.88 -0.03
C VAL A 51 -20.73 -1.49 1.02
N ASP A 52 -19.67 -2.19 0.61
CA ASP A 52 -18.68 -2.77 1.54
C ASP A 52 -17.92 -1.66 2.27
N VAL A 53 -17.52 -0.61 1.54
CA VAL A 53 -16.87 0.56 2.14
C VAL A 53 -17.82 1.26 3.10
N GLU A 54 -19.06 1.49 2.68
CA GLU A 54 -20.04 2.17 3.52
C GLU A 54 -20.45 1.37 4.75
N ASN A 55 -20.47 0.04 4.66
CA ASN A 55 -20.71 -0.86 5.79
C ASN A 55 -19.51 -0.85 6.74
N PHE A 56 -18.30 -0.91 6.21
CA PHE A 56 -17.09 -0.79 7.03
C PHE A 56 -17.04 0.55 7.78
N LEU A 57 -17.31 1.67 7.09
CA LEU A 57 -17.37 3.01 7.69
C LEU A 57 -18.58 3.22 8.61
N SER A 58 -19.54 2.28 8.66
CA SER A 58 -20.64 2.35 9.62
C SER A 58 -20.18 2.11 11.06
N ASN A 59 -19.04 1.44 11.25
CA ASN A 59 -18.37 1.28 12.54
C ASN A 59 -17.11 2.18 12.57
N PRO A 60 -17.23 3.45 13.01
CA PRO A 60 -16.13 4.41 12.94
C PRO A 60 -14.93 4.02 13.82
N GLN A 61 -15.15 3.32 14.93
CA GLN A 61 -14.07 2.88 15.82
C GLN A 61 -13.18 1.85 15.12
N LYS A 62 -13.78 0.78 14.57
CA LYS A 62 -13.06 -0.24 13.81
C LYS A 62 -12.38 0.35 12.57
N ALA A 63 -13.05 1.28 11.88
CA ALA A 63 -12.48 1.95 10.72
C ALA A 63 -11.26 2.81 11.06
N ARG A 64 -11.28 3.47 12.22
CA ARG A 64 -10.18 4.29 12.72
C ARG A 64 -8.99 3.42 13.12
N GLU A 65 -9.22 2.35 13.86
CA GLU A 65 -8.19 1.38 14.24
C GLU A 65 -7.50 0.77 13.01
N TYR A 66 -8.29 0.30 12.03
CA TYR A 66 -7.77 -0.21 10.77
C TYR A 66 -6.91 0.83 10.05
N TYR A 67 -7.41 2.07 9.93
CA TYR A 67 -6.72 3.14 9.23
C TYR A 67 -5.38 3.47 9.87
N PHE A 68 -5.34 3.68 11.18
CA PHE A 68 -4.10 4.05 11.86
C PHE A 68 -3.11 2.89 11.94
N ALA A 69 -3.59 1.64 12.04
CA ALA A 69 -2.72 0.47 11.95
C ALA A 69 -2.07 0.35 10.55
N ASP A 70 -2.84 0.53 9.47
CA ASP A 70 -2.29 0.50 8.11
C ASP A 70 -1.36 1.70 7.85
N LEU A 71 -1.70 2.89 8.37
CA LEU A 71 -0.86 4.07 8.26
C LEU A 71 0.48 3.90 8.99
N ALA A 72 0.48 3.37 10.21
CA ALA A 72 1.69 3.10 10.98
C ALA A 72 2.60 2.13 10.22
N ARG A 73 2.04 1.02 9.72
CA ARG A 73 2.79 0.05 8.91
C ARG A 73 3.36 0.65 7.62
N LYS A 74 2.59 1.52 6.94
CA LYS A 74 3.02 2.15 5.68
C LYS A 74 3.97 3.33 5.86
N SER A 75 4.04 3.91 7.06
CA SER A 75 4.95 5.02 7.39
C SER A 75 6.21 4.55 8.11
N ASP A 76 6.34 3.25 8.38
CA ASP A 76 7.53 2.64 8.94
C ASP A 76 8.69 2.62 7.93
N VAL A 77 9.54 3.64 8.03
CA VAL A 77 10.72 3.82 7.19
C VAL A 77 11.79 2.76 7.47
N GLU A 78 11.95 2.32 8.72
CA GLU A 78 12.98 1.35 9.09
C GLU A 78 12.64 -0.02 8.49
N PHE A 79 11.37 -0.43 8.60
CA PHE A 79 10.88 -1.62 7.95
C PHE A 79 11.05 -1.54 6.42
N ALA A 80 10.72 -0.40 5.80
CA ALA A 80 10.88 -0.21 4.37
C ALA A 80 12.36 -0.28 3.91
N LEU A 81 13.29 0.26 4.70
CA LEU A 81 14.73 0.16 4.44
C LEU A 81 15.21 -1.29 4.50
N LYS A 82 14.76 -2.06 5.49
CA LYS A 82 15.08 -3.49 5.58
C LYS A 82 14.58 -4.25 4.36
N GLN A 83 13.33 -4.00 3.95
CA GLN A 83 12.75 -4.63 2.76
C GLN A 83 13.52 -4.27 1.48
N LEU A 84 14.05 -3.04 1.37
CA LEU A 84 14.90 -2.65 0.26
C LEU A 84 16.22 -3.42 0.26
N ALA A 85 16.90 -3.50 1.41
CA ALA A 85 18.15 -4.25 1.55
C ALA A 85 17.98 -5.74 1.18
N ASP A 86 16.89 -6.37 1.63
CA ASP A 86 16.56 -7.77 1.30
C ASP A 86 16.30 -7.94 -0.22
N ALA A 87 15.64 -6.96 -0.85
CA ALA A 87 15.38 -6.98 -2.28
C ALA A 87 16.65 -6.77 -3.11
N GLU A 88 17.57 -5.88 -2.67
CA GLU A 88 18.88 -5.66 -3.27
C GLU A 88 19.75 -6.92 -3.17
N ALA A 89 19.84 -7.52 -1.98
CA ALA A 89 20.58 -8.77 -1.78
C ALA A 89 20.04 -9.90 -2.68
N ARG A 90 18.71 -9.97 -2.86
CA ARG A 90 18.09 -10.92 -3.79
C ARG A 90 18.45 -10.60 -5.24
N TYR A 91 18.41 -9.33 -5.63
CA TYR A 91 18.74 -8.89 -6.98
C TYR A 91 20.18 -9.26 -7.34
N GLU A 92 21.14 -8.95 -6.47
CA GLU A 92 22.56 -9.30 -6.67
C GLU A 92 22.75 -10.81 -6.80
N ARG A 93 22.11 -11.59 -5.92
CA ARG A 93 22.23 -13.05 -5.94
C ARG A 93 21.74 -13.67 -7.26
N VAL A 94 20.65 -13.18 -7.84
CA VAL A 94 20.10 -13.76 -9.09
C VAL A 94 20.79 -13.25 -10.36
N HIS A 95 21.59 -12.17 -10.25
CA HIS A 95 22.42 -11.63 -11.33
C HIS A 95 23.89 -12.06 -11.24
N SER A 96 24.27 -12.79 -10.19
CA SER A 96 25.60 -13.38 -10.08
C SER A 96 25.87 -14.33 -11.26
N PRO A 97 27.10 -14.33 -11.83
CA PRO A 97 27.50 -15.28 -12.85
C PRO A 97 27.36 -16.75 -12.41
N ASP A 98 27.45 -17.00 -11.10
CA ASP A 98 27.36 -18.34 -10.50
C ASP A 98 25.92 -18.73 -10.16
N PHE A 99 24.94 -17.89 -10.49
CA PHE A 99 23.54 -18.16 -10.20
C PHE A 99 22.98 -19.24 -11.14
N ASP A 100 22.82 -20.44 -10.60
CA ASP A 100 22.19 -21.55 -11.29
C ASP A 100 20.89 -21.97 -10.57
N ILE A 101 19.80 -22.10 -11.34
CA ILE A 101 18.54 -22.68 -10.85
C ILE A 101 18.50 -24.14 -11.25
N LYS A 102 18.67 -25.02 -10.26
CA LYS A 102 18.46 -26.45 -10.42
C LYS A 102 17.00 -26.73 -10.83
N GLY A 103 16.81 -27.32 -12.00
CA GLY A 103 15.50 -27.79 -12.47
C GLY A 103 15.37 -27.83 -13.99
N ASN A 104 14.35 -28.52 -14.49
CA ASN A 104 14.14 -28.77 -15.92
C ASN A 104 13.32 -27.68 -16.64
N ASN A 105 13.17 -26.50 -16.04
CA ASN A 105 12.35 -25.42 -16.62
C ASN A 105 13.26 -24.35 -17.26
N PRO A 106 13.28 -24.23 -18.59
CA PRO A 106 14.18 -23.32 -19.31
C PRO A 106 13.91 -21.85 -19.00
N ASN A 107 12.73 -21.50 -18.49
CA ASN A 107 12.35 -20.13 -18.17
C ASN A 107 12.51 -19.77 -16.68
N ALA A 108 13.05 -20.68 -15.86
CA ALA A 108 13.11 -20.48 -14.41
C ALA A 108 14.03 -19.31 -14.03
N GLU A 109 15.20 -19.23 -14.65
CA GLU A 109 16.18 -18.18 -14.37
C GLU A 109 15.68 -16.80 -14.80
N THR A 110 15.20 -16.67 -16.04
CA THR A 110 14.57 -15.44 -16.56
C THR A 110 13.42 -14.98 -15.66
N ARG A 111 12.60 -15.91 -15.16
CA ARG A 111 11.52 -15.60 -14.22
C ARG A 111 12.05 -15.12 -12.88
N ALA A 112 13.11 -15.74 -12.36
CA ALA A 112 13.72 -15.33 -11.09
C ALA A 112 14.32 -13.93 -11.17
N ARG A 113 15.03 -13.60 -12.25
CA ARG A 113 15.57 -12.26 -12.51
C ARG A 113 14.47 -11.20 -12.60
N ARG A 114 13.46 -11.42 -13.43
CA ARG A 114 12.29 -10.52 -13.56
C ARG A 114 11.56 -10.32 -12.24
N ASN A 115 11.43 -11.38 -11.44
CA ASN A 115 10.80 -11.29 -10.13
C ASN A 115 11.63 -10.47 -9.14
N ALA A 116 12.97 -10.63 -9.16
CA ALA A 116 13.86 -9.84 -8.32
C ALA A 116 13.85 -8.35 -8.71
N GLU A 117 13.89 -8.04 -10.01
CA GLU A 117 13.71 -6.68 -10.52
C GLU A 117 12.39 -6.05 -10.07
N SER A 118 11.29 -6.78 -10.23
CA SER A 118 9.96 -6.33 -9.83
C SER A 118 9.88 -6.07 -8.31
N GLN A 119 10.52 -6.92 -7.51
CA GLN A 119 10.59 -6.76 -6.05
C GLN A 119 11.45 -5.56 -5.65
N LEU A 120 12.59 -5.37 -6.29
CA LEU A 120 13.47 -4.21 -6.05
C LEU A 120 12.75 -2.91 -6.39
N PHE A 121 12.08 -2.85 -7.54
CA PHE A 121 11.25 -1.71 -7.93
C PHE A 121 10.15 -1.41 -6.90
N ALA A 122 9.42 -2.45 -6.47
CA ALA A 122 8.36 -2.30 -5.47
C ALA A 122 8.88 -1.86 -4.10
N ALA A 123 10.04 -2.36 -3.67
CA ALA A 123 10.65 -2.00 -2.39
C ALA A 123 11.12 -0.54 -2.38
N ARG A 124 11.70 -0.05 -3.49
CA ARG A 124 12.06 1.37 -3.64
C ARG A 124 10.84 2.28 -3.56
N ALA A 125 9.76 1.93 -4.28
CA ALA A 125 8.51 2.68 -4.23
C ALA A 125 7.88 2.69 -2.83
N ALA A 126 7.97 1.57 -2.10
CA ALA A 126 7.49 1.47 -0.72
C ALA A 126 8.30 2.36 0.24
N LEU A 127 9.62 2.45 0.08
CA LEU A 127 10.46 3.34 0.88
C LEU A 127 10.13 4.82 0.63
N GLU A 128 10.01 5.23 -0.63
CA GLU A 128 9.62 6.59 -1.00
C GLU A 128 8.25 6.94 -0.39
N GLN A 129 7.29 6.01 -0.46
CA GLN A 129 5.97 6.18 0.12
C GLN A 129 6.03 6.30 1.66
N ALA A 130 6.83 5.47 2.33
CA ALA A 130 6.99 5.51 3.78
C ALA A 130 7.62 6.83 4.24
N GLN A 131 8.66 7.29 3.56
CA GLN A 131 9.29 8.59 3.82
C GLN A 131 8.30 9.74 3.62
N ARG A 132 7.51 9.70 2.55
CA ARG A 132 6.46 10.69 2.28
C ARG A 132 5.41 10.72 3.38
N TYR A 133 4.94 9.56 3.84
CA TYR A 133 3.96 9.49 4.93
C TYR A 133 4.55 9.97 6.25
N LYS A 134 5.79 9.58 6.57
CA LYS A 134 6.49 10.07 7.77
C LYS A 134 6.68 11.59 7.74
N ALA A 135 6.99 12.17 6.58
CA ALA A 135 7.12 13.62 6.43
C ALA A 135 5.78 14.35 6.63
N ILE A 136 4.68 13.83 6.06
CA ILE A 136 3.35 14.41 6.28
C ILE A 136 2.95 14.32 7.76
N LEU A 137 3.25 13.20 8.42
CA LEU A 137 2.97 13.01 9.84
C LEU A 137 3.84 13.87 10.76
N GLY A 138 5.10 14.12 10.40
CA GLY A 138 6.00 15.02 11.12
C GLY A 138 5.72 16.51 10.89
N ASN A 139 5.12 16.86 9.74
CA ASN A 139 4.68 18.21 9.42
C ASN A 139 3.24 18.49 9.83
N ALA A 140 2.49 17.48 10.30
CA ALA A 140 1.21 17.73 10.92
C ALA A 140 1.48 18.66 12.11
N PRO A 141 0.83 19.85 12.19
CA PRO A 141 0.96 20.68 13.37
C PRO A 141 0.62 19.77 14.54
N SER A 142 1.50 19.71 15.54
CA SER A 142 1.17 19.13 16.82
C SER A 142 -0.15 19.78 17.23
N CYS A 143 -1.25 19.03 17.10
CA CYS A 143 -2.46 19.33 17.84
C CYS A 143 -2.09 19.09 19.31
N GLU A 144 -1.35 20.03 19.88
CA GLU A 144 -1.43 20.36 21.28
C GLU A 144 -2.86 20.85 21.50
N SER A 145 -3.77 19.88 21.63
CA SER A 145 -5.08 20.12 22.17
C SER A 145 -4.93 20.24 23.68
N GLU A 146 -4.77 21.50 24.10
CA GLU A 146 -5.51 22.15 25.19
C GLU A 146 -5.46 21.53 26.61
N CYS A 147 -4.80 22.24 27.52
CA CYS A 147 -5.35 22.70 28.82
C CYS A 147 -4.68 24.01 29.22
#